data_AF-A0A1C3NMF2-F1
#
_entry.id   AF-A0A1C3NMF2-F1
#
_cell.length_a   1.000
_cell.length_b   1.000
_cell.length_c   1.000
_cell.angle_alpha   90.00
_cell.angle_beta   90.00
_cell.angle_gamma   90.00
#
_symmetry.space_group_name_H-M   'P 1'
#
loop_
_entity.id
_entity.type
_entity.pdbx_description
1 polymer ?
#
loop_
_entity_poly.entity_id
_entity_poly.type
_entity_poly.pdbx_seq_one_letter_code
_entity_poly.pdbx_strand_id
1 'polypeptide(L)'
;MSGFAFTAGGEQFRFADLKTLLAKAKPARSDDQLAGLAADSGLQRVAAQMALADLPLRHFLQEAFLPYEADEVTRLIIDQHDAAAFAAVAHLAVGGFRDWLLSAQADEAALTALAPV
;
A
#
# COMPACT_ATOMS: atom_id res chain seq x y z
N MET A 1 -2.43 9.06 -13.03
CA MET A 1 -2.89 7.66 -12.95
C MET A 1 -1.77 6.77 -13.47
N SER A 2 -0.74 6.53 -12.67
CA SER A 2 0.02 5.29 -12.78
C SER A 2 -0.78 4.26 -11.99
N GLY A 3 -1.41 3.33 -12.71
CA GLY A 3 -2.03 2.16 -12.10
C GLY A 3 -0.96 1.24 -11.53
N PHE A 4 -1.27 -0.04 -11.36
CA PHE A 4 -0.31 -1.07 -10.97
C PHE A 4 0.77 -1.32 -12.05
N ALA A 5 1.55 -0.30 -12.41
CA ALA A 5 2.58 -0.33 -13.43
C ALA A 5 3.62 0.78 -13.23
N PHE A 6 4.87 0.47 -13.56
CA PHE A 6 5.97 1.43 -13.54
C PHE A 6 7.04 1.06 -14.58
N THR A 7 7.69 2.05 -15.18
CA THR A 7 8.79 1.82 -16.12
C THR A 7 10.12 2.06 -15.44
N ALA A 8 10.98 1.04 -15.40
CA ALA A 8 12.30 1.11 -14.80
C ALA A 8 13.32 0.43 -15.72
N GLY A 9 14.50 1.04 -15.92
CA GLY A 9 15.56 0.46 -16.76
C GLY A 9 15.17 0.23 -18.23
N GLY A 10 14.17 0.97 -18.74
CA GLY A 10 13.65 0.78 -20.11
C GLY A 10 12.61 -0.34 -20.26
N GLU A 11 12.29 -1.06 -19.19
CA GLU A 11 11.26 -2.10 -19.15
C GLU A 11 9.99 -1.58 -18.47
N GLN A 12 8.81 -1.94 -18.99
CA GLN A 12 7.53 -1.65 -18.35
C GLN A 12 7.08 -2.84 -17.50
N PHE A 13 7.01 -2.64 -16.19
CA PHE A 13 6.46 -3.61 -15.26
C PHE A 13 4.98 -3.34 -15.03
N ARG A 14 4.16 -4.39 -15.02
CA ARG A 14 2.73 -4.33 -14.70
C ARG A 14 2.42 -5.39 -13.64
N PHE A 15 1.58 -5.05 -12.68
CA PHE A 15 1.13 -5.93 -11.60
C PHE A 15 -0.38 -6.10 -11.73
N ALA A 16 -0.87 -7.32 -11.56
CA ALA A 16 -2.25 -7.66 -11.88
C ALA A 16 -3.26 -7.03 -10.91
N ASP A 17 -2.92 -6.99 -9.63
CA ASP A 17 -3.77 -6.54 -8.54
C ASP A 17 -2.92 -5.97 -7.38
N LEU A 18 -3.58 -5.45 -6.35
CA LEU A 18 -2.92 -4.87 -5.19
C LEU A 18 -2.07 -5.92 -4.45
N LYS A 19 -2.53 -7.16 -4.40
CA LYS A 19 -1.84 -8.27 -3.73
C LYS A 19 -0.49 -8.54 -4.37
N THR A 20 -0.47 -8.61 -5.70
CA THR A 20 0.74 -8.83 -6.50
C THR A 20 1.69 -7.65 -6.34
N LEU A 21 1.18 -6.42 -6.39
CA LEU A 21 1.99 -5.23 -6.17
C LEU A 21 2.66 -5.24 -4.79
N LEU A 22 1.88 -5.47 -3.73
CA LEU A 22 2.39 -5.54 -2.36
C LEU A 22 3.41 -6.67 -2.18
N ALA A 23 3.14 -7.86 -2.74
CA ALA A 23 4.05 -9.00 -2.69
C ALA A 23 5.41 -8.67 -3.36
N LYS A 24 5.38 -8.11 -4.58
CA LYS A 24 6.58 -7.79 -5.35
C LYS A 24 7.36 -6.60 -4.78
N ALA A 25 6.72 -5.70 -4.02
CA ALA A 25 7.37 -4.56 -3.37
C ALA A 25 8.15 -4.92 -2.09
N LYS A 26 7.89 -6.07 -1.47
CA LYS A 26 8.55 -6.51 -0.23
C LYS A 26 10.07 -6.72 -0.44
N PRO A 27 10.89 -6.50 0.61
CA PRO A 27 12.26 -7.00 0.62
C PRO A 27 12.31 -8.51 0.35
N ALA A 28 13.38 -8.99 -0.29
CA ALA A 28 13.51 -10.41 -0.58
C ALA A 28 13.57 -11.24 0.71
N ARG A 29 12.67 -12.22 0.83
CA ARG A 29 12.58 -13.18 1.92
C ARG A 29 12.46 -14.59 1.34
N SER A 30 13.09 -15.58 1.96
CA SER A 30 13.08 -16.98 1.49
C SER A 30 11.66 -17.54 1.38
N ASP A 31 10.78 -17.17 2.31
CA ASP A 31 9.44 -17.73 2.39
C ASP A 31 8.55 -17.18 1.27
N ASP A 32 8.65 -15.88 0.97
CA ASP A 32 7.97 -15.26 -0.17
C ASP A 32 8.51 -15.81 -1.50
N GLN A 33 9.80 -16.18 -1.57
CA GLN A 33 10.36 -16.86 -2.75
C GLN A 33 9.78 -18.27 -2.90
N LEU A 34 9.74 -19.05 -1.82
CA LEU A 34 9.17 -20.40 -1.83
C LEU A 34 7.68 -20.39 -2.19
N ALA A 35 6.95 -19.36 -1.75
CA ALA A 35 5.55 -19.15 -2.10
C ALA A 35 5.33 -18.57 -3.51
N GLY A 36 6.39 -18.23 -4.25
CA GLY A 36 6.29 -17.62 -5.60
C GLY A 36 5.81 -16.17 -5.60
N LEU A 37 5.84 -15.50 -4.45
CA LEU A 37 5.34 -14.14 -4.25
C LEU A 37 6.41 -13.06 -4.43
N ALA A 38 7.67 -13.39 -4.13
CA ALA A 38 8.79 -12.45 -4.21
C ALA A 38 9.00 -11.93 -5.64
N ALA A 39 9.56 -10.72 -5.77
CA ALA A 39 9.97 -10.20 -7.07
C ALA A 39 11.06 -11.07 -7.71
N ASP A 40 10.95 -11.25 -9.02
CA ASP A 40 11.84 -12.07 -9.85
C ASP A 40 13.22 -11.40 -10.02
N SER A 41 13.27 -10.07 -9.84
CA SER A 41 14.50 -9.30 -9.91
C SER A 41 14.48 -8.09 -8.97
N GLY A 42 15.68 -7.55 -8.68
CA GLY A 42 15.80 -6.28 -7.96
C GLY A 42 15.14 -5.11 -8.71
N LEU A 43 15.19 -5.12 -10.05
CA LEU A 43 14.57 -4.10 -10.88
C LEU A 43 13.04 -4.13 -10.79
N GLN A 44 12.44 -5.33 -10.86
CA GLN A 44 11.00 -5.51 -10.70
C GLN A 44 10.54 -5.09 -9.30
N ARG A 45 11.35 -5.38 -8.25
CA ARG A 45 11.05 -4.93 -6.88
C ARG A 45 11.04 -3.40 -6.77
N VAL A 46 12.03 -2.72 -7.33
CA VAL A 46 12.06 -1.25 -7.34
C VAL A 46 10.87 -0.69 -8.12
N ALA A 47 10.55 -1.27 -9.28
CA ALA A 47 9.37 -0.88 -10.04
C ALA A 47 8.06 -1.07 -9.24
N ALA A 48 7.93 -2.15 -8.47
CA ALA A 48 6.80 -2.39 -7.58
C ALA A 48 6.73 -1.35 -6.45
N GLN A 49 7.86 -1.02 -5.83
CA GLN A 49 7.92 0.02 -4.78
C GLN A 49 7.54 1.40 -5.32
N MET A 50 7.97 1.73 -6.54
CA MET A 50 7.62 3.00 -7.19
C MET A 50 6.13 3.05 -7.58
N ALA A 51 5.60 1.98 -8.18
CA ALA A 51 4.16 1.88 -8.46
C ALA A 51 3.32 1.96 -7.18
N LEU A 52 3.78 1.33 -6.09
CA LEU A 52 3.11 1.40 -4.79
C LEU A 52 3.16 2.81 -4.20
N ALA A 53 4.30 3.50 -4.31
CA ALA A 53 4.45 4.87 -3.80
C ALA A 53 3.49 5.86 -4.45
N ASP A 54 3.12 5.64 -5.72
CA ASP A 54 2.16 6.47 -6.46
C ASP A 54 0.68 6.13 -6.17
N LEU A 55 0.41 5.04 -5.45
CA LEU A 55 -0.96 4.57 -5.20
C LEU A 55 -1.65 5.45 -4.15
N PRO A 56 -2.85 6.02 -4.42
CA PRO A 56 -3.61 6.79 -3.43
C PRO A 56 -4.00 5.94 -2.21
N LEU A 57 -3.89 6.48 -0.99
CA LEU A 57 -4.26 5.74 0.23
C LEU A 57 -5.71 5.23 0.20
N ARG A 58 -6.63 6.04 -0.34
CA ARG A 58 -8.04 5.65 -0.50
C ARG A 58 -8.27 4.38 -1.31
N HIS A 59 -7.32 3.96 -2.15
CA HIS A 59 -7.43 2.72 -2.93
C HIS A 59 -7.50 1.49 -2.02
N PHE A 60 -6.81 1.52 -0.88
CA PHE A 60 -6.81 0.42 0.10
C PHE A 60 -8.17 0.21 0.80
N LEU A 61 -9.10 1.17 0.68
CA LEU A 61 -10.47 1.04 1.17
C LEU A 61 -11.43 0.48 0.11
N GLN A 62 -11.01 0.46 -1.16
CA GLN A 62 -11.83 0.03 -2.29
C GLN A 62 -11.54 -1.42 -2.71
N GLU A 63 -10.32 -1.88 -2.45
CA GLU A 63 -9.86 -3.23 -2.79
C GLU A 63 -9.45 -3.96 -1.52
N ALA A 64 -10.39 -4.73 -0.97
CA ALA A 64 -10.13 -5.56 0.19
C ALA A 64 -9.20 -6.73 -0.15
N PHE A 65 -8.18 -6.98 0.68
CA PHE A 65 -7.23 -8.07 0.46
C PHE A 65 -7.90 -9.45 0.57
N LEU A 66 -8.83 -9.61 1.51
CA LEU A 66 -9.77 -10.73 1.53
C LEU A 66 -11.19 -10.16 1.38
N PRO A 67 -12.12 -10.88 0.72
CA PRO A 67 -13.50 -10.41 0.60
C PRO A 67 -14.13 -10.18 1.97
N TYR A 68 -14.80 -9.04 2.15
CA TYR A 68 -15.44 -8.63 3.40
C TYR A 68 -16.40 -9.70 3.94
N GLU A 69 -17.17 -10.34 3.06
CA GLU A 69 -18.14 -11.37 3.43
C GLU A 69 -17.45 -12.67 3.90
N ALA A 70 -16.24 -12.93 3.42
CA ALA A 70 -15.52 -14.18 3.65
C ALA A 70 -14.51 -14.12 4.80
N ASP A 71 -14.17 -12.92 5.32
CA ASP A 71 -13.11 -12.75 6.30
C ASP A 71 -13.50 -11.78 7.43
N GLU A 72 -13.53 -12.29 8.66
CA GLU A 72 -13.93 -11.51 9.84
C GLU A 72 -12.95 -10.40 10.22
N VAL A 73 -11.65 -10.59 9.94
CA VAL A 73 -10.61 -9.60 10.23
C VAL A 73 -10.75 -8.40 9.29
N THR A 74 -11.01 -8.66 8.00
CA THR A 74 -11.29 -7.61 7.01
C THR A 74 -12.54 -6.83 7.40
N ARG A 75 -13.60 -7.52 7.88
CA ARG A 75 -14.79 -6.82 8.41
C ARG A 75 -14.43 -5.89 9.56
N LEU A 76 -13.70 -6.40 10.56
CA LEU A 76 -13.31 -5.63 11.72
C LEU A 76 -12.50 -4.38 11.32
N ILE A 77 -11.51 -4.54 10.44
CA ILE A 77 -10.65 -3.43 9.97
C ILE A 77 -11.48 -2.36 9.23
N ILE A 78 -12.40 -2.79 8.36
CA ILE A 78 -13.23 -1.87 7.56
C ILE A 78 -14.29 -1.18 8.44
N ASP A 79 -14.96 -1.93 9.33
CA ASP A 79 -16.03 -1.41 10.18
C ASP A 79 -15.51 -0.44 11.26
N GLN A 80 -14.26 -0.58 11.69
CA GLN A 80 -13.60 0.33 12.63
C GLN A 80 -12.91 1.53 11.96
N HIS A 81 -12.95 1.62 10.63
CA HIS A 81 -12.30 2.72 9.93
C HIS A 81 -13.05 4.05 10.15
N ASP A 82 -12.39 5.02 10.81
CA ASP A 82 -12.90 6.39 10.93
C ASP A 82 -12.55 7.23 9.69
N ALA A 83 -13.54 7.38 8.81
CA ALA A 83 -13.40 8.17 7.59
C ALA A 83 -13.15 9.67 7.84
N ALA A 84 -13.64 10.22 8.96
CA ALA A 84 -13.45 11.63 9.30
C ALA A 84 -12.03 11.89 9.78
N ALA A 85 -11.51 11.02 10.65
CA ALA A 85 -10.09 11.03 11.05
C ALA A 85 -9.18 10.89 9.82
N PHE A 86 -9.45 9.90 8.96
CA PHE A 86 -8.64 9.60 7.78
C PHE A 86 -8.61 10.73 6.73
N ALA A 87 -9.63 11.59 6.69
CA ALA A 87 -9.77 12.65 5.68
C ALA A 87 -8.54 13.56 5.57
N ALA A 88 -7.82 13.79 6.68
CA ALA A 88 -6.61 14.62 6.71
C ALA A 88 -5.49 14.10 5.79
N VAL A 89 -5.37 12.78 5.62
CA VAL A 89 -4.32 12.15 4.80
C VAL A 89 -4.86 11.43 3.56
N ALA A 90 -6.18 11.29 3.42
CA ALA A 90 -6.84 10.53 2.35
C ALA A 90 -6.47 10.95 0.90
N HIS A 91 -6.00 12.19 0.73
CA HIS A 91 -5.59 12.75 -0.56
C HIS A 91 -4.17 12.34 -0.97
N LEU A 92 -3.36 11.82 -0.03
CA LEU A 92 -1.98 11.41 -0.27
C LEU A 92 -1.91 10.07 -1.00
N ALA A 93 -0.84 9.90 -1.77
CA ALA A 93 -0.36 8.58 -2.18
C ALA A 93 0.50 7.96 -1.08
N VAL A 94 0.78 6.65 -1.15
CA VAL A 94 1.62 5.94 -0.16
C VAL A 94 2.97 6.63 0.05
N GLY A 95 3.61 7.09 -1.02
CA GLY A 95 4.87 7.85 -0.94
C GLY A 95 4.70 9.18 -0.20
N GLY A 96 3.62 9.92 -0.50
CA GLY A 96 3.29 11.16 0.20
C GLY A 96 2.96 10.95 1.68
N PHE A 97 2.32 9.82 2.02
CA PHE A 97 2.04 9.46 3.40
C PHE A 97 3.31 9.12 4.18
N ARG A 98 4.24 8.37 3.57
CA ARG A 98 5.59 8.16 4.14
C ARG A 98 6.28 9.48 4.42
N ASP A 99 6.27 10.40 3.46
CA ASP A 99 6.95 11.69 3.60
C ASP A 99 6.28 12.55 4.70
N TRP A 100 4.95 12.50 4.80
CA TRP A 100 4.20 13.12 5.91
C TRP A 100 4.57 12.51 7.27
N LEU A 101 4.64 11.18 7.39
CA LEU A 101 5.04 10.49 8.61
C LEU A 101 6.46 10.84 9.08
N LEU A 102 7.36 11.14 8.14
CA LEU A 102 8.74 11.54 8.42
C LEU A 102 8.92 13.05 8.65
N SER A 103 7.84 13.81 8.54
CA SER A 103 7.84 15.26 8.69
C SER A 103 7.53 15.69 10.12
N ALA A 104 7.79 16.97 10.43
CA ALA A 104 7.44 17.54 11.74
C ALA A 104 5.91 17.68 11.95
N GLN A 105 5.10 17.55 10.89
CA GLN A 105 3.65 17.63 10.97
C GLN A 105 3.00 16.36 11.56
N ALA A 106 3.69 15.22 11.52
CA ALA A 106 3.21 13.96 12.09
C ALA A 106 3.63 13.84 13.57
N ASP A 107 3.19 14.80 14.39
CA ASP A 107 3.40 14.76 15.84
C ASP A 107 2.45 13.77 16.55
N GLU A 108 2.63 13.59 17.86
CA GLU A 108 1.82 12.67 18.66
C GLU A 108 0.32 12.99 18.57
N ALA A 109 -0.06 14.27 18.56
CA ALA A 109 -1.45 14.68 18.50
C ALA A 109 -2.07 14.36 17.13
N ALA A 110 -1.35 14.64 16.04
CA ALA A 110 -1.78 14.34 14.68
C ALA A 110 -1.91 12.82 14.45
N LEU A 111 -0.94 12.03 14.93
CA LEU A 111 -0.98 10.57 14.84
C LEU A 111 -2.10 9.97 15.68
N THR A 112 -2.33 10.50 16.88
CA THR A 112 -3.46 10.07 17.74
C THR A 112 -4.80 10.37 17.09
N ALA A 113 -4.94 11.54 16.46
CA ALA A 113 -6.16 11.90 15.74
C ALA A 113 -6.42 11.04 14.50
N LEU A 114 -5.38 10.40 13.93
CA LEU A 114 -5.49 9.47 12.81
C LEU A 114 -5.69 8.02 13.24
N ALA A 115 -5.41 7.68 14.49
CA ALA A 115 -5.50 6.31 14.96
C ALA A 115 -6.97 5.83 14.94
N PRO A 116 -7.24 4.59 14.51
CA PRO A 116 -8.58 4.02 14.64
C PRO A 116 -8.99 3.95 16.11
N VAL A 117 -10.28 4.17 16.36
CA VAL A 117 -10.88 4.25 17.71
C VAL A 117 -11.26 2.87 18.23
#